data_AF-A0A6I6EH23-F1
#
_entry.id   AF-A0A6I6EH23-F1
#
_cell.length_a   1.000
_cell.length_b   1.000
_cell.length_c   1.000
_cell.angle_alpha   90.00
_cell.angle_beta   90.00
_cell.angle_gamma   90.00
#
_symmetry.space_group_name_H-M   'P 1'
#
loop_
_entity.id
_entity.type
_entity.pdbx_description
1 polymer ?
#
loop_
_entity_poly.entity_id
_entity_poly.type
_entity_poly.pdbx_seq_one_letter_code
_entity_poly.pdbx_strand_id
1 'polypeptide(L)'
;MRDLRLNMQDIARSGHVTRWHSVRCARNQTLAEHHYLVAMIARELLRRLFGPDLSAETRLRVLEYALIHDTPELLMGDLPSPLKQRIAEIAGERNPITRIEGELSPELIEYRRALAGSPLAEIVKIADLMDACLFIREEGIGRHAALVADKCEALLRQRIQDASARFPELNWDQVLSLYAHLRGETGPDNRVLFEQTQTECLRKE
;
A
#
# COMPACT_ATOMS: atom_id res chain seq x y z
N MET A 1 30.09 -9.72 13.59
CA MET A 1 28.69 -10.03 13.24
C MET A 1 28.60 -10.02 11.73
N ARG A 2 27.93 -11.01 11.10
CA ARG A 2 27.67 -10.96 9.65
C ARG A 2 26.77 -9.75 9.38
N ASP A 3 27.00 -9.05 8.28
CA ASP A 3 26.18 -7.93 7.83
C ASP A 3 24.78 -8.48 7.49
N LEU A 4 23.83 -8.29 8.41
CA LEU A 4 22.48 -8.86 8.34
C LEU A 4 21.59 -7.96 7.48
N ARG A 5 21.90 -7.86 6.18
CA ARG A 5 21.11 -7.05 5.23
C ARG A 5 20.27 -7.93 4.33
N LEU A 6 19.13 -7.40 3.91
CA LEU A 6 18.35 -7.99 2.84
C LEU A 6 19.19 -8.09 1.57
N ASN A 7 19.04 -9.19 0.86
CA ASN A 7 19.67 -9.40 -0.44
C ASN A 7 18.63 -9.82 -1.48
N MET A 8 19.06 -9.96 -2.73
CA MET A 8 18.15 -10.28 -3.84
C MET A 8 17.48 -11.66 -3.73
N GLN A 9 18.05 -12.61 -2.98
CA GLN A 9 17.37 -13.88 -2.69
C GLN A 9 16.17 -13.67 -1.77
N ASP A 10 16.27 -12.75 -0.81
CA ASP A 10 15.16 -12.39 0.06
C ASP A 10 14.05 -11.69 -0.75
N ILE A 11 14.43 -10.77 -1.64
CA ILE A 11 13.49 -10.12 -2.57
C ILE A 11 12.79 -11.15 -3.47
N ALA A 12 13.51 -12.16 -3.98
CA ALA A 12 12.93 -13.21 -4.80
C ALA A 12 11.86 -14.05 -4.05
N ARG A 13 11.87 -14.06 -2.71
CA ARG A 13 10.87 -14.75 -1.87
C ARG A 13 9.61 -13.91 -1.62
N SER A 14 9.55 -12.65 -2.07
CA SER A 14 8.38 -11.78 -1.89
C SER A 14 7.08 -12.36 -2.45
N GLY A 15 7.15 -13.23 -3.47
CA GLY A 15 6.01 -13.97 -4.02
C GLY A 15 5.52 -15.14 -3.16
N HIS A 16 6.14 -15.39 -2.00
CA HIS A 16 5.77 -16.49 -1.10
C HIS A 16 5.47 -16.04 0.33
N VAL A 17 6.04 -14.91 0.77
CA VAL A 17 5.71 -14.31 2.07
C VAL A 17 4.33 -13.69 1.96
N THR A 18 3.43 -14.10 2.85
CA THR A 18 2.00 -13.74 2.78
C THR A 18 1.58 -12.83 3.92
N ARG A 19 0.57 -12.00 3.64
CA ARG A 19 -0.09 -11.09 4.58
C ARG A 19 -1.41 -11.69 5.07
N TRP A 20 -2.02 -11.04 6.07
CA TRP A 20 -3.36 -11.35 6.58
C TRP A 20 -3.48 -12.66 7.36
N HIS A 21 -2.39 -13.24 7.86
CA HIS A 21 -2.40 -14.50 8.62
C HIS A 21 -3.27 -14.50 9.89
N SER A 22 -3.65 -13.31 10.41
CA SER A 22 -4.55 -13.15 11.56
C SER A 22 -6.02 -13.02 11.19
N VAL A 23 -6.36 -12.95 9.90
CA VAL A 23 -7.72 -12.76 9.39
C VAL A 23 -8.03 -13.85 8.37
N ARG A 24 -9.22 -14.44 8.44
CA ARG A 24 -9.62 -15.46 7.47
C ARG A 24 -9.91 -14.80 6.13
N CYS A 25 -9.15 -15.16 5.10
CA CYS A 25 -9.33 -14.71 3.72
C CYS A 25 -9.54 -15.91 2.77
N ALA A 26 -10.17 -15.69 1.61
CA ALA A 26 -10.42 -16.70 0.58
C ALA A 26 -9.15 -17.12 -0.15
N ARG A 27 -8.22 -16.18 -0.33
CA ARG A 27 -6.83 -16.43 -0.69
C ARG A 27 -5.90 -15.57 0.17
N ASN A 28 -4.61 -15.89 0.11
CA ASN A 28 -3.58 -15.05 0.71
C ASN A 28 -3.13 -13.97 -0.28
N GLN A 29 -2.76 -12.79 0.25
CA GLN A 29 -1.99 -11.78 -0.47
C GLN A 29 -0.51 -12.04 -0.22
N THR A 30 0.31 -12.02 -1.25
CA THR A 30 1.77 -12.02 -1.14
C THR A 30 2.30 -10.60 -0.92
N LEU A 31 3.49 -10.46 -0.34
CA LEU A 31 4.18 -9.16 -0.25
C LEU A 31 4.46 -8.57 -1.65
N ALA A 32 4.75 -9.41 -2.65
CA ALA A 32 4.93 -8.95 -4.02
C ALA A 32 3.67 -8.32 -4.61
N GLU A 33 2.50 -8.95 -4.45
CA GLU A 33 1.21 -8.39 -4.90
C GLU A 33 0.91 -7.05 -4.21
N HIS A 34 1.14 -7.00 -2.89
CA HIS A 34 0.98 -5.80 -2.09
C HIS A 34 1.89 -4.65 -2.58
N HIS A 35 3.20 -4.87 -2.65
CA HIS A 35 4.16 -3.85 -3.08
C HIS A 35 3.85 -3.33 -4.49
N TYR A 36 3.46 -4.21 -5.42
CA TYR A 36 3.04 -3.81 -6.75
C TYR A 36 1.83 -2.88 -6.70
N LEU A 37 0.77 -3.27 -5.97
CA LEU A 37 -0.45 -2.48 -5.93
C LEU A 37 -0.23 -1.13 -5.24
N VAL A 38 0.53 -1.08 -4.13
CA VAL A 38 0.90 0.17 -3.46
C VAL A 38 1.67 1.10 -4.39
N ALA A 39 2.67 0.58 -5.13
CA ALA A 39 3.43 1.38 -6.08
C ALA A 39 2.54 1.92 -7.22
N MET A 40 1.59 1.13 -7.72
CA MET A 40 0.67 1.56 -8.78
C MET A 40 -0.34 2.59 -8.29
N ILE A 41 -0.89 2.43 -7.09
CA ILE A 41 -1.77 3.42 -6.48
C ILE A 41 -1.00 4.71 -6.21
N ALA A 42 0.19 4.64 -5.61
CA ALA A 42 1.04 5.80 -5.37
C ALA A 42 1.37 6.54 -6.68
N ARG A 43 1.73 5.81 -7.74
CA ARG A 43 1.99 6.38 -9.08
C ARG A 43 0.81 7.20 -9.60
N GLU A 44 -0.39 6.66 -9.49
CA GLU A 44 -1.60 7.34 -9.96
C GLU A 44 -1.97 8.53 -9.07
N LEU A 45 -1.80 8.43 -7.76
CA LEU A 45 -1.99 9.54 -6.84
C LEU A 45 -1.01 10.69 -7.10
N LEU A 46 0.26 10.40 -7.35
CA LEU A 46 1.25 11.43 -7.72
C LEU A 46 0.81 12.18 -8.98
N ARG A 47 0.29 11.46 -9.99
CA ARG A 47 -0.24 12.05 -11.22
C ARG A 47 -1.45 12.95 -10.96
N ARG A 48 -2.39 12.52 -10.12
CA ARG A 48 -3.62 13.27 -9.83
C ARG A 48 -3.40 14.49 -8.94
N LEU A 49 -2.47 14.39 -7.98
CA LEU A 49 -2.22 15.43 -6.98
C LEU A 49 -1.22 16.49 -7.44
N PHE A 50 -0.17 16.08 -8.17
CA PHE A 50 0.90 17.00 -8.60
C PHE A 50 0.96 17.21 -10.12
N GLY A 51 0.22 16.43 -10.90
CA GLY A 51 0.23 16.58 -12.36
C GLY A 51 1.60 16.29 -12.97
N PRO A 52 1.97 16.95 -14.09
CA PRO A 52 3.27 16.80 -14.75
C PRO A 52 4.42 17.49 -14.01
N ASP A 53 4.15 18.43 -13.11
CA ASP A 53 5.15 19.33 -12.52
C ASP A 53 6.08 18.65 -11.51
N LEU A 54 5.67 17.50 -10.96
CA LEU A 54 6.52 16.73 -10.07
C LEU A 54 7.71 16.13 -10.83
N SER A 55 8.93 16.41 -10.38
CA SER A 55 10.15 15.94 -11.03
C SER A 55 10.24 14.41 -11.11
N ALA A 56 10.87 13.90 -12.17
CA ALA A 56 11.06 12.47 -12.38
C ALA A 56 11.84 11.81 -11.23
N GLU A 57 12.85 12.49 -10.69
CA GLU A 57 13.62 12.02 -9.53
C GLU A 57 12.74 11.84 -8.29
N THR A 58 11.86 12.81 -8.00
CA THR A 58 10.95 12.73 -6.86
C THR A 58 9.95 11.60 -7.04
N ARG A 59 9.40 11.44 -8.25
CA ARG A 59 8.51 10.31 -8.56
C ARG A 59 9.22 8.98 -8.35
N LEU A 60 10.41 8.81 -8.91
CA LEU A 60 11.18 7.58 -8.77
C LEU A 60 11.42 7.24 -7.30
N ARG A 61 11.86 8.22 -6.50
CA ARG A 61 12.11 8.06 -5.06
C ARG A 61 10.86 7.59 -4.30
N VAL A 62 9.69 8.13 -4.62
CA VAL A 62 8.42 7.71 -3.98
C VAL A 62 8.02 6.29 -4.39
N LEU A 63 8.21 5.95 -5.66
CA LEU A 63 7.87 4.61 -6.18
C LEU A 63 8.84 3.54 -5.67
N GLU A 64 10.13 3.85 -5.56
CA GLU A 64 11.11 2.98 -4.91
C GLU A 64 10.74 2.77 -3.44
N TYR A 65 10.41 3.84 -2.70
CA TYR A 65 9.94 3.70 -1.32
C TYR A 65 8.69 2.81 -1.23
N ALA A 66 7.69 3.02 -2.08
CA ALA A 66 6.48 2.20 -2.11
C ALA A 66 6.78 0.71 -2.35
N LEU A 67 7.73 0.39 -3.24
CA LEU A 67 8.14 -0.98 -3.55
C LEU A 67 8.91 -1.66 -2.40
N ILE A 68 9.59 -0.89 -1.55
CA ILE A 68 10.45 -1.45 -0.50
C ILE A 68 9.94 -1.28 0.93
N HIS A 69 8.83 -0.56 1.13
CA HIS A 69 8.45 -0.07 2.46
C HIS A 69 8.27 -1.16 3.53
N ASP A 70 7.84 -2.35 3.13
CA ASP A 70 7.64 -3.54 3.97
C ASP A 70 8.64 -4.68 3.66
N THR A 71 9.73 -4.41 2.94
CA THR A 71 10.75 -5.43 2.65
C THR A 71 11.41 -6.08 3.88
N PRO A 72 11.56 -5.42 5.06
CA PRO A 72 11.99 -6.11 6.27
C PRO A 72 11.11 -7.31 6.67
N GLU A 73 9.83 -7.31 6.27
CA GLU A 73 8.90 -8.42 6.53
C GLU A 73 9.24 -9.69 5.75
N LEU A 74 10.12 -9.62 4.74
CA LEU A 74 10.61 -10.81 4.04
C LEU A 74 11.32 -11.80 4.97
N LEU A 75 11.96 -11.29 6.03
CA LEU A 75 12.62 -12.10 7.05
C LEU A 75 11.83 -12.18 8.36
N MET A 76 11.06 -11.15 8.70
CA MET A 76 10.29 -11.11 9.95
C MET A 76 8.90 -11.76 9.84
N GLY A 77 8.40 -11.95 8.62
CA GLY A 77 6.98 -12.18 8.34
C GLY A 77 6.17 -10.88 8.41
N ASP A 78 5.00 -10.88 7.77
CA ASP A 78 4.00 -9.82 7.94
C ASP A 78 3.56 -9.79 9.40
N LEU A 79 3.83 -8.71 10.12
CA LEU A 79 3.43 -8.54 11.52
C LEU A 79 2.15 -7.69 11.56
N PRO A 80 1.05 -8.15 12.19
CA PRO A 80 -0.19 -7.39 12.20
C PRO A 80 0.01 -6.01 12.83
N SER A 81 -0.56 -4.96 12.24
CA SER A 81 -0.40 -3.59 12.74
C SER A 81 -0.75 -3.43 14.24
N PRO A 82 -1.81 -4.07 14.79
CA PRO A 82 -2.08 -4.01 16.23
C PRO A 82 -0.95 -4.57 17.10
N LEU A 83 -0.26 -5.61 16.63
CA LEU A 83 0.89 -6.19 17.34
C LEU A 83 2.09 -5.24 17.27
N LYS A 84 2.39 -4.66 16.09
CA LYS A 84 3.46 -3.66 15.93
C LYS A 84 3.24 -2.46 16.87
N GLN A 85 2.01 -1.95 16.93
CA GLN A 85 1.61 -0.86 17.84
C GLN A 85 1.81 -1.25 19.31
N ARG A 86 1.33 -2.43 19.70
CA ARG A 86 1.47 -2.91 21.08
C ARG A 86 2.94 -3.09 21.50
N ILE A 87 3.79 -3.58 20.59
CA ILE A 87 5.23 -3.70 20.84
C ILE A 87 5.87 -2.31 21.01
N ALA A 88 5.52 -1.35 20.17
CA ALA A 88 6.01 0.03 20.28
C ALA A 88 5.60 0.67 21.61
N GLU A 89 4.36 0.47 22.06
CA GLU A 89 3.87 0.95 23.37
C GLU A 89 4.66 0.37 24.54
N ILE A 90 4.97 -0.93 24.50
CA ILE A 90 5.69 -1.62 25.59
C ILE A 90 7.18 -1.24 25.60
N ALA A 91 7.80 -1.19 24.42
CA ALA A 91 9.24 -1.03 24.28
C ALA A 91 9.70 0.43 24.25
N GLY A 92 8.80 1.37 23.92
CA GLY A 92 9.11 2.80 23.77
C GLY A 92 10.25 3.03 22.77
N GLU A 93 11.24 3.82 23.18
CA GLU A 93 12.44 4.13 22.37
C GLU A 93 13.28 2.90 22.01
N ARG A 94 13.13 1.79 22.74
CA ARG A 94 13.86 0.53 22.52
C ARG A 94 13.06 -0.45 21.66
N ASN A 95 12.20 0.05 20.76
CA ASN A 95 11.37 -0.79 19.90
C ASN A 95 12.24 -1.75 19.06
N PRO A 96 12.18 -3.07 19.31
CA PRO A 96 13.01 -4.04 18.61
C PRO A 96 12.67 -4.12 17.12
N ILE A 97 11.42 -3.87 16.73
CA ILE A 97 11.00 -3.91 15.32
C ILE A 97 11.74 -2.84 14.52
N THR A 98 11.67 -1.58 14.96
CA THR A 98 12.34 -0.46 14.27
C THR A 98 13.85 -0.66 14.21
N ARG A 99 14.44 -1.24 15.26
CA ARG A 99 15.86 -1.58 15.25
C ARG A 99 16.19 -2.65 14.21
N ILE A 100 15.44 -3.75 14.18
CA ILE A 100 15.65 -4.84 13.22
C ILE A 100 15.42 -4.35 11.79
N GLU A 101 14.37 -3.56 11.53
CA GLU A 101 14.13 -2.95 10.22
C GLU A 101 15.33 -2.12 9.74
N GLY A 102 15.93 -1.32 10.63
CA GLY A 102 17.12 -0.52 10.31
C GLY A 102 18.39 -1.34 10.12
N GLU A 103 18.52 -2.49 10.79
CA GLU A 103 19.62 -3.44 10.56
C GLU A 103 19.47 -4.16 9.20
N LEU A 104 18.23 -4.56 8.86
CA LEU A 104 17.90 -5.30 7.64
C LEU A 104 17.92 -4.44 6.37
N SER A 105 17.39 -3.22 6.45
CA SER A 105 17.25 -2.31 5.31
C SER A 105 17.58 -0.86 5.71
N PRO A 106 18.87 -0.50 5.78
CA PRO A 106 19.27 0.88 6.09
C PRO A 106 18.75 1.90 5.08
N GLU A 107 18.70 1.55 3.79
CA GLU A 107 18.16 2.39 2.72
C GLU A 107 16.69 2.78 2.94
N LEU A 108 15.86 1.88 3.49
CA LEU A 108 14.47 2.17 3.83
C LEU A 108 14.36 3.33 4.83
N ILE A 109 15.29 3.43 5.77
CA ILE A 109 15.35 4.53 6.73
C ILE A 109 15.69 5.85 6.03
N GLU A 110 16.56 5.82 5.02
CA GLU A 110 16.90 7.00 4.22
C GLU A 110 15.68 7.50 3.42
N TYR A 111 14.95 6.62 2.75
CA TYR A 111 13.70 6.99 2.08
C TYR A 111 12.66 7.54 3.05
N ARG A 112 12.45 6.87 4.19
CA ARG A 112 11.50 7.32 5.21
C ARG A 112 11.86 8.72 5.72
N ARG A 113 13.14 8.99 5.96
CA ARG A 113 13.64 10.31 6.38
C ARG A 113 13.47 11.35 5.27
N ALA A 114 13.80 11.01 4.04
CA ALA A 114 13.71 11.92 2.90
C ALA A 114 12.27 12.36 2.60
N LEU A 115 11.29 11.50 2.87
CA LEU A 115 9.87 11.80 2.66
C LEU A 115 9.17 12.29 3.94
N ALA A 116 9.81 12.23 5.10
CA ALA A 116 9.20 12.57 6.38
C ALA A 116 8.61 13.98 6.37
N GLY A 117 7.38 14.11 6.88
CA GLY A 117 6.69 15.39 6.97
C GLY A 117 6.19 15.96 5.64
N SER A 118 6.40 15.27 4.51
CA SER A 118 5.92 15.69 3.19
C SER A 118 4.57 15.03 2.82
N PRO A 119 3.82 15.60 1.86
CA PRO A 119 2.64 14.95 1.30
C PRO A 119 2.97 13.62 0.60
N LEU A 120 4.23 13.43 0.16
CA LEU A 120 4.67 12.21 -0.51
C LEU A 120 4.67 10.99 0.43
N ALA A 121 5.04 11.18 1.70
CA ALA A 121 4.93 10.13 2.71
C ALA A 121 3.46 9.79 3.01
N GLU A 122 2.57 10.78 2.98
CA GLU A 122 1.13 10.55 3.13
C GLU A 122 0.58 9.72 1.96
N ILE A 123 1.01 10.00 0.73
CA ILE A 123 0.58 9.25 -0.47
C ILE A 123 0.94 7.77 -0.37
N VAL A 124 2.17 7.42 0.00
CA VAL A 124 2.56 6.00 0.13
C VAL A 124 1.76 5.34 1.25
N LYS A 125 1.53 6.03 2.37
CA LYS A 125 0.73 5.47 3.46
C LYS A 125 -0.74 5.30 3.09
N ILE A 126 -1.30 6.23 2.33
CA ILE A 126 -2.67 6.14 1.81
C ILE A 126 -2.77 4.99 0.80
N ALA A 127 -1.79 4.82 -0.08
CA ALA A 127 -1.74 3.72 -1.03
C ALA A 127 -1.69 2.35 -0.34
N ASP A 128 -0.88 2.21 0.71
CA ASP A 128 -0.84 1.01 1.59
C ASP A 128 -2.22 0.72 2.20
N LEU A 129 -2.89 1.74 2.75
CA LEU A 129 -4.23 1.59 3.32
C LEU A 129 -5.29 1.25 2.26
N MET A 130 -5.20 1.82 1.06
CA MET A 130 -6.11 1.52 -0.05
C MET A 130 -5.97 0.07 -0.50
N ASP A 131 -4.75 -0.42 -0.71
CA ASP A 131 -4.49 -1.84 -0.98
C ASP A 131 -5.10 -2.73 0.12
N ALA A 132 -4.85 -2.38 1.39
CA ALA A 132 -5.37 -3.15 2.50
C ALA A 132 -6.90 -3.22 2.51
N CYS A 133 -7.58 -2.09 2.25
CA CYS A 133 -9.04 -2.04 2.18
C CYS A 133 -9.58 -2.83 0.97
N LEU A 134 -8.95 -2.73 -0.20
CA LEU A 134 -9.36 -3.47 -1.39
C LEU A 134 -9.25 -4.97 -1.15
N PHE A 135 -8.11 -5.42 -0.66
CA PHE A 135 -7.86 -6.85 -0.45
C PHE A 135 -8.84 -7.45 0.56
N ILE A 136 -9.02 -6.82 1.73
CA ILE A 136 -9.87 -7.39 2.78
C ILE A 136 -11.36 -7.37 2.43
N ARG A 137 -11.81 -6.41 1.60
CA ARG A 137 -13.19 -6.38 1.11
C ARG A 137 -13.47 -7.46 0.08
N GLU A 138 -12.52 -7.73 -0.79
CA GLU A 138 -12.66 -8.76 -1.83
C GLU A 138 -12.49 -10.17 -1.25
N GLU A 139 -11.46 -10.39 -0.44
CA GLU A 139 -11.04 -11.72 -0.03
C GLU A 139 -11.46 -12.09 1.40
N GLY A 140 -11.88 -11.14 2.23
CA GLY A 140 -12.18 -11.37 3.63
C GLY A 140 -13.41 -12.27 3.87
N ILE A 141 -13.29 -13.25 4.76
CA ILE A 141 -14.38 -14.20 5.06
C ILE A 141 -14.90 -14.03 6.49
N GLY A 142 -16.20 -13.79 6.59
CA GLY A 142 -16.96 -13.85 7.85
C GLY A 142 -16.90 -12.58 8.68
N ARG A 143 -17.53 -12.62 9.86
CA ARG A 143 -17.77 -11.44 10.71
C ARG A 143 -16.48 -10.70 11.11
N HIS A 144 -15.41 -11.42 11.41
CA HIS A 144 -14.17 -10.79 11.84
C HIS A 144 -13.52 -9.98 10.71
N ALA A 145 -13.47 -10.54 9.50
CA ALA A 145 -12.93 -9.85 8.32
C ALA A 145 -13.73 -8.58 8.00
N ALA A 146 -15.07 -8.62 8.09
CA ALA A 146 -15.92 -7.45 7.91
C ALA A 146 -15.58 -6.31 8.89
N LEU A 147 -15.38 -6.64 10.19
CA LEU A 147 -14.97 -5.66 11.19
C LEU A 147 -13.59 -5.07 10.92
N VAL A 148 -12.65 -5.89 10.43
CA VAL A 148 -11.31 -5.43 10.05
C VAL A 148 -11.40 -4.49 8.84
N ALA A 149 -12.20 -4.84 7.84
CA ALA A 149 -12.44 -4.01 6.67
C ALA A 149 -13.02 -2.63 7.03
N ASP A 150 -14.02 -2.58 7.92
CA ASP A 150 -14.59 -1.32 8.41
C ASP A 150 -13.54 -0.45 9.13
N LYS A 151 -12.67 -1.08 9.94
CA LYS A 151 -11.57 -0.38 10.62
C LYS A 151 -10.51 0.14 9.64
N CYS A 152 -10.15 -0.65 8.63
CA CYS A 152 -9.22 -0.24 7.59
C CYS A 152 -9.76 0.98 6.83
N GLU A 153 -11.04 0.97 6.45
CA GLU A 153 -11.66 2.11 5.76
C GLU A 153 -11.77 3.35 6.65
N ALA A 154 -12.09 3.18 7.94
CA ALA A 154 -12.09 4.30 8.89
C ALA A 154 -10.70 4.93 9.01
N LEU A 155 -9.65 4.10 9.09
CA LEU A 155 -8.27 4.57 9.14
C LEU A 155 -7.85 5.27 7.84
N LEU A 156 -8.25 4.75 6.67
CA LEU A 156 -8.02 5.41 5.39
C LEU A 156 -8.66 6.80 5.35
N ARG A 157 -9.94 6.92 5.74
CA ARG A 157 -10.66 8.20 5.79
C ARG A 157 -10.00 9.19 6.73
N GLN A 158 -9.62 8.74 7.93
CA GLN A 158 -8.90 9.58 8.89
C GLN A 158 -7.58 10.08 8.30
N ARG A 159 -6.80 9.18 7.68
CA ARG A 159 -5.50 9.54 7.09
C ARG A 159 -5.64 10.57 5.97
N ILE A 160 -6.68 10.45 5.13
CA ILE A 160 -6.98 11.43 4.07
C ILE A 160 -7.35 12.78 4.69
N GLN A 161 -8.18 12.81 5.73
CA GLN A 161 -8.55 14.05 6.43
C GLN A 161 -7.33 14.74 7.05
N ASP A 162 -6.47 13.98 7.73
CA ASP A 162 -5.23 14.50 8.34
C ASP A 162 -4.28 15.07 7.26
N ALA A 163 -4.13 14.35 6.14
CA ALA A 163 -3.32 14.81 5.01
C ALA A 163 -3.91 16.08 4.38
N SER A 164 -5.22 16.14 4.21
CA SER A 164 -5.91 17.33 3.69
C SER A 164 -5.79 18.54 4.61
N ALA A 165 -5.80 18.35 5.93
CA ALA A 165 -5.60 19.44 6.88
C ALA A 165 -4.15 19.95 6.88
N ARG A 166 -3.17 19.05 6.68
CA ARG A 166 -1.74 19.38 6.68
C ARG A 166 -1.23 19.94 5.35
N PHE A 167 -1.83 19.53 4.24
CA PHE A 167 -1.43 19.90 2.87
C PHE A 167 -2.65 20.40 2.08
N PRO A 168 -3.27 21.51 2.50
CA PRO A 168 -4.51 22.02 1.89
C PRO A 168 -4.34 22.51 0.44
N GLU A 169 -3.09 22.70 -0.02
CA GLU A 169 -2.75 23.07 -1.39
C GLU A 169 -2.99 21.95 -2.41
N LEU A 170 -3.12 20.69 -1.95
CA LEU A 170 -3.36 19.54 -2.81
C LEU A 170 -4.84 19.15 -2.82
N ASN A 171 -5.33 18.69 -3.98
CA ASN A 171 -6.72 18.25 -4.13
C ASN A 171 -6.91 16.79 -3.66
N TRP A 172 -7.07 16.59 -2.35
CA TRP A 172 -7.22 15.26 -1.75
C TRP A 172 -8.51 14.52 -2.11
N ASP A 173 -9.52 15.18 -2.68
CA ASP A 173 -10.73 14.51 -3.21
C ASP A 173 -10.38 13.51 -4.33
N GLN A 174 -9.25 13.74 -5.02
CA GLN A 174 -8.71 12.80 -6.01
C GLN A 174 -8.40 11.42 -5.43
N VAL A 175 -8.07 11.33 -4.13
CA VAL A 175 -7.85 10.04 -3.45
C VAL A 175 -9.15 9.25 -3.36
N LEU A 176 -10.23 9.89 -2.91
CA LEU A 176 -11.54 9.24 -2.79
C LEU A 176 -12.10 8.85 -4.16
N SER A 177 -11.92 9.70 -5.17
CA SER A 177 -12.28 9.39 -6.56
C SER A 177 -11.51 8.17 -7.08
N LEU A 178 -10.19 8.10 -6.86
CA LEU A 178 -9.40 6.93 -7.25
C LEU A 178 -9.84 5.68 -6.50
N TYR A 179 -10.09 5.78 -5.19
CA TYR A 179 -10.50 4.65 -4.37
C TYR A 179 -11.87 4.08 -4.81
N ALA A 180 -12.85 4.95 -5.11
CA ALA A 180 -14.13 4.52 -5.67
C ALA A 180 -13.97 3.81 -7.03
N HIS A 181 -13.07 4.29 -7.87
CA HIS A 181 -12.76 3.65 -9.16
C HIS A 181 -12.13 2.27 -8.99
N LEU A 182 -11.16 2.13 -8.07
CA LEU A 182 -10.51 0.85 -7.79
C LEU A 182 -11.47 -0.20 -7.23
N ARG A 183 -12.54 0.23 -6.55
CA ARG A 183 -13.62 -0.65 -6.06
C ARG A 183 -14.67 -0.99 -7.13
N GLY A 184 -14.52 -0.48 -8.35
CA GLY A 184 -15.52 -0.67 -9.42
C GLY A 184 -16.83 0.08 -9.18
N GLU A 185 -16.88 1.03 -8.25
CA GLU A 185 -18.09 1.82 -7.97
C GLU A 185 -18.31 2.93 -9.01
N THR A 186 -17.24 3.29 -9.74
CA THR A 186 -17.26 4.32 -10.78
C THR A 186 -16.43 3.90 -11.97
N GLY A 187 -16.83 4.32 -13.17
CA GLY A 187 -16.18 3.95 -14.42
C GLY A 187 -16.67 2.60 -14.96
N PRO A 188 -16.30 2.27 -16.21
CA PRO A 188 -16.72 1.02 -16.83
C PRO A 188 -15.90 -0.17 -16.37
N ASP A 189 -16.51 -1.36 -16.37
CA ASP A 189 -15.75 -2.61 -16.36
C ASP A 189 -15.18 -2.86 -17.76
N ASN A 190 -13.87 -2.64 -17.91
CA ASN A 190 -13.18 -2.77 -19.19
C ASN A 190 -13.18 -4.20 -19.74
N ARG A 191 -13.34 -5.23 -18.89
CA ARG A 191 -13.50 -6.60 -19.37
C ARG A 191 -14.85 -6.75 -20.07
N VAL A 192 -15.92 -6.25 -19.44
CA VAL A 192 -17.26 -6.27 -20.03
C VAL A 192 -17.30 -5.49 -21.34
N LEU A 193 -16.67 -4.31 -21.37
CA LEU A 193 -16.56 -3.52 -22.61
C LEU A 193 -15.78 -4.28 -23.70
N PHE A 194 -14.67 -4.92 -23.35
CA PHE A 194 -13.87 -5.70 -24.29
C PHE A 194 -14.69 -6.85 -24.90
N GLU A 195 -15.46 -7.59 -24.10
CA GLU A 195 -16.33 -8.68 -24.56
C GLU A 195 -17.47 -8.17 -25.48
N GLN A 196 -18.03 -6.98 -25.17
CA GLN A 196 -19.06 -6.35 -26.01
C GLN A 196 -18.52 -5.93 -27.39
N THR A 197 -17.33 -5.35 -27.45
CA THR A 197 -16.72 -4.95 -28.72
C THR A 197 -16.45 -6.13 -29.67
N GLN A 198 -16.12 -7.31 -29.14
CA GLN A 198 -15.96 -8.51 -29.95
C GLN A 198 -17.28 -9.02 -30.53
N THR A 199 -18.37 -8.93 -29.74
CA THR A 199 -19.70 -9.37 -30.15
C THR A 199 -20.29 -8.46 -31.24
N GLU A 200 -20.02 -7.16 -31.19
CA GLU A 200 -20.44 -6.21 -32.23
C GLU A 200 -19.70 -6.40 -33.55
N CYS A 201 -18.44 -6.86 -33.52
CA CYS A 201 -17.68 -7.20 -34.71
C CYS A 201 -18.29 -8.42 -35.43
N LEU A 202 -18.65 -9.47 -34.68
CA LEU A 202 -19.25 -10.70 -35.21
C LEU A 202 -20.68 -10.54 -35.77
N ARG A 203 -21.39 -9.47 -35.42
CA ARG A 203 -22.74 -9.17 -35.95
C ARG A 203 -22.72 -8.33 -37.24
N LYS A 204 -21.55 -7.84 -37.64
CA LYS A 204 -21.36 -7.01 -38.84
C LYS A 204 -20.75 -7.79 -40.02
N GLU A 205 -20.47 -9.08 -39.83
CA GLU A 205 -20.12 -10.06 -40.87
C GLU A 205 -21.34 -10.91 -41.23
#